data_AF-A0A9P0YJD0-F1
#
_entry.id   AF-A0A9P0YJD0-F1
#
_cell.length_a   1.000
_cell.length_b   1.000
_cell.length_c   1.000
_cell.angle_alpha   90.00
_cell.angle_beta   90.00
_cell.angle_gamma   90.00
#
_symmetry.space_group_name_H-M   'P 1'
#
loop_
_entity.id
_entity.type
_entity.pdbx_description
1 polymer ?
#
loop_
_entity_poly.entity_id
_entity_poly.type
_entity_poly.pdbx_seq_one_letter_code
_entity_poly.pdbx_strand_id
1 'polypeptide(L)' 'MDGLMKDLRHNKVFASVKAVIYTVEFQKRGLPHTHILLWLACEDKLPTPTDIDRVISVEILDKVEDPRYYNAVRDFM' A
#
# COMPACT_ATOMS: atom_id res chain seq x y z
N MET A 1 3.86 -2.20 -11.30
CA MET A 1 3.33 -3.33 -10.51
C MET A 1 4.42 -4.34 -10.20
N ASP A 2 5.14 -4.84 -11.20
CA ASP A 2 6.15 -5.89 -11.01
C ASP A 2 7.26 -5.55 -10.00
N GLY A 3 7.72 -4.29 -9.98
CA GLY A 3 8.69 -3.80 -8.98
C GLY A 3 8.15 -3.95 -7.56
N LEU A 4 6.97 -3.38 -7.28
CA LEU A 4 6.31 -3.50 -5.99
C LEU A 4 6.09 -4.96 -5.59
N MET A 5 5.67 -5.83 -6.51
CA MET A 5 5.47 -7.25 -6.21
C MET A 5 6.79 -7.98 -5.93
N LYS A 6 7.87 -7.62 -6.61
CA LYS A 6 9.22 -8.11 -6.32
C LYS A 6 9.65 -7.67 -4.93
N ASP A 7 9.41 -6.42 -4.58
CA ASP A 7 9.74 -5.86 -3.27
C ASP A 7 9.00 -6.60 -2.15
N LEU A 8 7.67 -6.71 -2.28
CA LEU A 8 6.80 -7.39 -1.32
C LEU A 8 7.17 -8.87 -1.12
N ARG A 9 7.54 -9.59 -2.20
CA ARG A 9 7.79 -11.05 -2.13
C ARG A 9 9.24 -11.41 -1.82
N HIS A 10 10.20 -10.67 -2.33
CA HIS A 10 11.62 -11.07 -2.31
C HIS A 10 12.49 -10.15 -1.46
N ASN A 11 12.22 -8.84 -1.49
CA ASN A 11 13.04 -7.87 -0.76
C ASN A 11 12.58 -7.70 0.69
N LYS A 12 11.54 -8.43 1.13
CA LYS A 12 11.07 -8.52 2.51
C LYS A 12 10.84 -7.16 3.17
N VAL A 13 10.32 -6.19 2.40
CA VAL A 13 10.15 -4.80 2.87
C VAL A 13 9.23 -4.72 4.08
N PHE A 14 8.22 -5.59 4.15
CA PHE A 14 7.33 -5.70 5.30
C PHE A 14 7.72 -6.82 6.25
N ALA A 15 8.03 -8.01 5.72
CA ALA A 15 8.68 -9.14 6.39
C ALA A 15 8.69 -10.38 5.46
N SER A 16 8.84 -11.60 6.00
CA SER A 16 8.67 -12.83 5.23
C SER A 16 7.21 -13.03 4.84
N VAL A 17 6.92 -12.90 3.54
CA VAL A 17 5.58 -13.09 2.97
C VAL A 17 5.37 -14.56 2.54
N LYS A 18 4.27 -15.17 2.97
CA LYS A 18 3.84 -16.53 2.60
C LYS A 18 2.97 -16.54 1.35
N ALA A 19 2.11 -15.55 1.18
CA ALA A 19 1.23 -15.43 0.02
C ALA A 19 0.88 -13.96 -0.26
N VAL A 20 0.59 -13.65 -1.53
CA VAL A 20 0.10 -12.34 -1.96
C VAL A 20 -0.99 -12.54 -2.99
N ILE A 21 -2.15 -11.91 -2.76
CA ILE A 21 -3.19 -11.71 -3.76
C ILE A 21 -3.32 -10.20 -3.99
N TYR A 22 -3.49 -9.80 -5.25
CA TYR A 22 -3.78 -8.42 -5.57
C TYR A 22 -4.77 -8.33 -6.73
N THR A 23 -5.59 -7.28 -6.72
CA THR A 23 -6.49 -6.93 -7.81
C THR A 23 -6.26 -5.48 -8.18
N VAL A 24 -6.30 -5.19 -9.49
CA VAL A 24 -6.25 -3.83 -10.01
C VAL A 24 -7.65 -3.50 -10.54
N GLU A 25 -8.24 -2.45 -10.00
CA GLU A 25 -9.57 -1.96 -10.37
C GLU A 25 -9.45 -0.55 -10.92
N PHE A 26 -10.24 -0.20 -11.93
CA PHE A 26 -10.26 1.17 -12.45
C PHE A 26 -11.43 1.90 -11.81
N GLN A 27 -11.13 2.93 -11.02
CA GLN A 27 -12.16 3.78 -10.44
C GLN A 27 -12.87 4.58 -11.53
N LYS A 28 -14.04 5.16 -11.24
CA LYS A 28 -14.90 5.90 -12.20
C LYS A 28 -14.22 6.98 -13.04
N ARG A 29 -13.03 7.42 -12.64
CA ARG A 29 -12.22 8.45 -13.31
C ARG A 29 -10.95 7.89 -13.98
N GLY A 30 -10.89 6.57 -14.21
CA GLY A 30 -9.87 5.89 -15.00
C GLY A 30 -8.53 5.66 -14.29
N LEU A 31 -8.40 6.06 -13.03
CA LEU A 31 -7.19 5.79 -12.25
C LEU A 31 -7.17 4.33 -11.76
N PRO A 32 -6.03 3.64 -11.88
CA PRO A 32 -5.88 2.31 -11.33
C PRO A 32 -5.81 2.40 -9.79
N HIS A 33 -6.71 1.69 -9.14
CA HIS A 33 -6.70 1.40 -7.72
C HIS A 33 -6.29 -0.06 -7.52
N THR A 34 -5.51 -0.37 -6.48
CA THR A 34 -5.08 -1.75 -6.23
C THR A 34 -5.42 -2.16 -4.81
N HIS A 35 -6.10 -3.30 -4.67
CA HIS A 35 -6.21 -4.00 -3.40
C HIS A 35 -5.12 -5.06 -3.32
N ILE A 36 -4.29 -5.04 -2.27
CA ILE A 36 -3.23 -6.02 -2.06
C ILE A 36 -3.45 -6.67 -0.70
N LEU A 37 -3.54 -7.99 -0.68
CA LEU A 37 -3.64 -8.80 0.52
C LEU A 37 -2.34 -9.61 0.71
N LEU A 38 -1.69 -9.39 1.85
CA LEU A 38 -0.41 -10.00 2.22
C LEU A 38 -0.61 -10.95 3.40
N TRP A 39 -0.10 -12.17 3.28
CA TRP A 39 -0.01 -13.11 4.39
C TRP A 39 1.44 -13.19 4.86
N LEU A 40 1.70 -12.74 6.09
CA LEU A 40 3.03 -12.80 6.71
C LEU A 40 3.26 -14.14 7.40
N ALA A 41 4.54 -14.54 7.52
CA ALA A 41 4.94 -15.66 8.36
C ALA A 41 4.54 -15.40 9.83
N CYS A 42 4.28 -16.45 10.60
CA CYS A 42 3.74 -16.31 11.96
C CYS A 42 4.64 -15.47 12.88
N GLU A 43 5.95 -15.56 12.69
CA GLU A 43 6.99 -14.88 13.47
C GLU A 43 7.08 -13.38 13.15
N ASP A 44 6.57 -13.01 11.97
CA ASP A 44 6.59 -11.65 11.44
C ASP A 44 5.19 -10.99 11.44
N LYS A 45 4.20 -11.61 12.10
CA LYS A 45 2.88 -11.02 12.20
C LYS A 45 2.92 -9.77 13.05
N LEU A 46 2.08 -8.81 12.68
CA LEU A 46 1.83 -7.56 13.41
C LEU A 46 0.43 -7.68 14.05
N PRO A 47 0.29 -8.34 15.20
CA PRO A 47 -1.01 -8.74 15.74
C PRO A 47 -1.78 -7.58 16.38
N THR A 48 -1.10 -6.49 16.76
CA THR A 48 -1.74 -5.35 17.42
C THR A 48 -1.94 -4.18 16.47
N PRO A 49 -2.97 -3.33 16.70
CA PRO A 49 -3.15 -2.10 15.94
C PRO A 49 -1.89 -1.20 15.97
N THR A 50 -1.23 -1.11 17.12
CA THR A 50 0.01 -0.32 17.26
C THR A 50 1.15 -0.85 16.39
N ASP A 51 1.27 -2.16 16.22
CA ASP A 51 2.27 -2.74 15.31
C ASP A 51 1.96 -2.40 13.85
N ILE A 52 0.67 -2.38 13.48
CA ILE A 52 0.20 -2.01 12.16
C ILE A 52 0.46 -0.52 11.88
N ASP A 53 0.11 0.37 12.82
CA ASP A 53 0.27 1.83 12.66
C ASP A 53 1.73 2.25 12.48
N ARG A 54 2.69 1.45 12.97
CA ARG A 54 4.14 1.69 12.77
C ARG A 54 4.61 1.39 11.36
N VAL A 55 3.83 0.64 10.60
CA VAL A 55 4.21 0.07 9.30
C VAL A 55 3.33 0.56 8.17
N ILE A 56 2.07 0.90 8.48
CA ILE A 56 1.10 1.44 7.54
C ILE A 56 0.78 2.87 7.99
N SER A 57 1.18 3.85 7.18
CA SER A 57 0.70 5.22 7.29
C SER A 57 -0.15 5.59 6.08
N VAL A 58 -1.03 6.57 6.26
CA VAL A 58 -1.68 7.29 5.17
C VAL A 58 -1.28 8.74 5.30
N GLU A 59 -0.53 9.24 4.33
CA GLU A 59 -0.15 10.65 4.26
C GLU A 59 -0.93 11.35 3.15
N ILE A 60 -1.50 12.50 3.46
CA ILE A 60 -1.98 13.43 2.44
C ILE A 60 -0.75 14.21 1.98
N LEU A 61 -0.44 14.10 0.69
CA LEU A 61 0.72 14.75 0.08
C LEU A 61 0.66 16.27 0.27
N ASP A 62 1.80 16.93 0.45
CA ASP A 62 1.82 18.36 0.73
C ASP A 62 1.33 19.19 -0.47
N LYS A 63 0.54 20.24 -0.19
CA LYS A 63 -0.07 21.08 -1.24
C LYS A 63 0.96 21.90 -2.02
N VAL A 64 2.10 22.22 -1.42
CA VAL A 64 3.15 23.04 -2.02
C VAL A 64 4.20 22.17 -2.69
N GLU A 65 4.66 21.09 -2.02
CA GLU A 65 5.68 20.19 -2.57
C GLU A 65 5.11 19.26 -3.65
N ASP A 66 3.88 18.79 -3.47
CA ASP A 66 3.22 17.90 -4.44
C ASP A 66 1.75 18.29 -4.73
N PRO A 67 1.55 19.45 -5.40
CA PRO A 67 0.22 19.97 -5.68
C PRO A 67 -0.61 19.04 -6.57
N ARG A 68 0.01 18.24 -7.45
CA ARG A 68 -0.73 17.37 -8.37
C ARG A 68 -1.44 16.26 -7.62
N TYR A 69 -0.70 15.51 -6.81
CA TYR A 69 -1.29 14.40 -6.09
C TYR A 69 -2.13 14.88 -4.91
N TYR A 70 -1.79 16.00 -4.25
CA TYR A 70 -2.67 16.63 -3.26
C TYR A 70 -4.05 16.95 -3.85
N ASN A 71 -4.10 17.60 -5.03
CA ASN A 71 -5.37 17.89 -5.70
C ASN A 71 -6.10 16.61 -6.12
N ALA A 72 -5.37 15.58 -6.57
CA ALA A 72 -5.95 14.29 -6.91
C ALA A 72 -6.54 13.55 -5.69
N VAL A 73 -5.97 13.69 -4.49
CA VAL A 73 -6.59 13.16 -3.27
C VAL A 73 -7.81 14.00 -2.90
N ARG A 74 -7.66 15.34 -2.85
CA ARG A 74 -8.73 16.28 -2.50
C ARG A 74 -9.98 16.13 -3.37
N ASP A 75 -9.83 15.92 -4.67
CA ASP A 75 -10.96 15.91 -5.60
C ASP A 75 -11.71 14.56 -5.63
N PHE A 76 -11.19 13.52 -4.95
CA PHE A 76 -11.62 12.12 -5.08
C PHE A 76 -11.87 11.40 -3.74
N MET A 77 -11.34 11.90 -2.62
CA MET A 77 -11.75 11.56 -1.25
C MET A 77 -12.83 12.51 -0.76
#